data_AF-A0A7W4DUX0-F1
#
_entry.id   AF-A0A7W4DUX0-F1
#
_cell.length_a   1.000
_cell.length_b   1.000
_cell.length_c   1.000
_cell.angle_alpha   90.00
_cell.angle_beta   90.00
_cell.angle_gamma   90.00
#
_symmetry.space_group_name_H-M   'P 1'
#
loop_
_entity.id
_entity.type
_entity.pdbx_description
1 polymer ?
#
loop_
_entity_poly.entity_id
_entity_poly.type
_entity_poly.pdbx_seq_one_letter_code
_entity_poly.pdbx_strand_id
1 'polypeptide(L)'
;LIILVFWGGFDLLHANAFKQLAQFAFTLLILPVFIVNGKVAWLPGLFLSCGSAIGSWVGAHLAVKKGAKLVRWLLVIAIVIFAIKQIIDWLQ
;
A
#
# COMPACT_ATOMS: atom_id res chain seq x y z
N LEU A 1 13.60 -1.10 -2.41
CA LEU A 1 13.19 -0.57 -3.73
C LEU A 1 14.34 0.17 -4.40
N ILE A 2 14.74 1.35 -3.92
CA ILE A 2 15.78 2.20 -4.53
C ILE A 2 17.07 1.42 -4.80
N ILE A 3 17.57 0.67 -3.81
CA ILE A 3 18.79 -0.15 -3.96
C ILE A 3 18.64 -1.24 -5.04
N LEU A 4 17.49 -1.93 -5.09
CA LEU A 4 17.22 -2.96 -6.11
C LEU A 4 17.16 -2.39 -7.53
N VAL A 5 16.68 -1.15 -7.68
CA VAL A 5 16.55 -0.49 -8.98
C VAL A 5 17.88 0.11 -9.43
N PHE A 6 18.51 0.95 -8.60
CA PHE A 6 19.73 1.67 -8.97
C PHE A 6 20.99 0.80 -8.93
N TRP A 7 21.04 -0.19 -8.04
CA TRP A 7 22.22 -1.04 -7.84
C TRP A 7 22.01 -2.48 -8.31
N GLY A 8 20.79 -3.00 -8.15
CA GLY A 8 20.46 -4.35 -8.59
C GLY A 8 20.05 -4.46 -10.07
N GLY A 9 19.89 -3.35 -10.79
CA GLY A 9 19.49 -3.34 -12.21
C GLY A 9 18.07 -3.86 -12.47
N PHE A 10 17.24 -4.03 -11.42
CA PHE A 10 15.87 -4.51 -11.57
C PHE A 10 14.96 -3.40 -12.11
N ASP A 11 14.08 -3.77 -13.03
CA ASP A 11 12.99 -2.88 -13.44
C ASP A 11 12.08 -2.55 -12.24
N LEU A 12 11.45 -1.38 -12.28
CA LEU A 12 10.69 -0.79 -11.18
C LEU A 12 9.55 -1.70 -10.69
N LEU A 13 8.98 -2.49 -11.60
CA LEU A 13 7.96 -3.49 -11.31
C LEU A 13 8.53 -4.65 -10.47
N HIS A 14 9.64 -5.25 -10.92
CA HIS A 14 10.29 -6.38 -10.26
C HIS A 14 10.81 -5.98 -8.87
N ALA A 15 11.47 -4.82 -8.78
CA ALA A 15 11.94 -4.29 -7.51
C ALA A 15 10.80 -4.03 -6.51
N ASN A 16 9.63 -3.58 -6.99
CA ASN A 16 8.44 -3.41 -6.13
C ASN A 16 7.87 -4.75 -5.68
N ALA A 17 7.83 -5.76 -6.55
CA ALA A 17 7.36 -7.08 -6.20
C ALA A 17 8.19 -7.69 -5.05
N PHE A 18 9.53 -7.64 -5.15
CA PHE A 18 10.41 -8.09 -4.07
C PHE A 18 10.22 -7.30 -2.78
N LYS A 19 10.07 -5.97 -2.86
CA LYS A 19 9.77 -5.13 -1.70
C LYS A 19 8.48 -5.57 -1.01
N GLN A 20 7.41 -5.84 -1.76
CA GLN A 20 6.14 -6.25 -1.17
C GLN A 20 6.18 -7.65 -0.58
N LEU A 21 6.95 -8.57 -1.17
CA LEU A 21 7.18 -9.89 -0.58
C LEU A 21 7.91 -9.77 0.76
N ALA A 22 8.96 -8.94 0.83
CA ALA A 22 9.66 -8.67 2.08
C ALA A 22 8.71 -8.03 3.12
N GLN A 23 7.91 -7.03 2.73
CA GLN A 23 6.93 -6.39 3.60
C GLN A 23 5.91 -7.39 4.16
N PHE A 24 5.46 -8.34 3.34
CA PHE A 24 4.55 -9.40 3.78
C PHE A 24 5.18 -10.28 4.85
N ALA A 25 6.42 -10.74 4.63
CA ALA A 25 7.16 -11.53 5.61
C ALA A 25 7.35 -10.78 6.94
N PHE A 26 7.74 -9.50 6.89
CA PHE A 26 7.84 -8.66 8.10
C PHE A 26 6.52 -8.52 8.83
N THR A 27 5.43 -8.26 8.10
CA THR A 27 4.10 -8.08 8.71
C THR A 27 3.63 -9.37 9.39
N LEU A 28 3.95 -10.54 8.82
CA LEU A 28 3.67 -11.86 9.39
C LEU A 28 4.39 -12.09 10.73
N LEU A 29 5.61 -11.56 10.88
CA LEU A 29 6.36 -11.62 12.14
C LEU A 29 5.87 -10.61 13.18
N ILE A 30 5.47 -9.42 12.72
CA ILE A 30 5.02 -8.33 13.59
C ILE A 30 3.61 -8.60 14.16
N LEU A 31 2.71 -9.19 13.36
CA LEU A 31 1.32 -9.40 13.76
C LEU A 31 1.16 -10.20 15.07
N PRO A 32 1.82 -11.37 15.27
CA PRO A 32 1.77 -12.10 16.54
C PRO A 32 2.24 -11.28 17.74
N VAL A 33 3.29 -10.46 17.56
CA VAL A 33 3.80 -9.58 18.63
C VAL A 33 2.73 -8.59 19.07
N PHE A 34 2.00 -8.00 18.13
CA PHE A 34 0.90 -7.08 18.45
C PHE A 34 -0.30 -7.79 19.09
N ILE A 35 -0.59 -9.04 18.69
CA ILE A 35 -1.63 -9.87 19.31
C ILE A 35 -1.31 -10.12 20.78
N VAL A 36 -0.07 -10.54 21.09
CA VAL A 36 0.37 -10.81 22.47
C VAL A 36 0.31 -9.55 23.35
N ASN A 37 0.62 -8.38 22.79
CA ASN A 37 0.55 -7.10 23.50
C ASN A 37 -0.88 -6.53 23.61
N GLY A 38 -1.91 -7.22 23.11
CA GLY A 38 -3.30 -6.76 23.15
C GLY A 38 -3.56 -5.47 22.36
N LYS A 39 -2.68 -5.12 21.41
CA LYS A 39 -2.76 -3.88 20.60
C LYS A 39 -3.51 -4.07 19.28
N VAL A 40 -4.25 -5.18 19.13
CA VAL A 40 -4.97 -5.53 17.90
C VAL A 40 -6.46 -5.29 18.06
N ALA A 41 -6.97 -4.28 17.35
CA ALA A 41 -8.40 -4.08 17.18
C ALA A 41 -8.90 -4.98 16.03
N TRP A 42 -9.44 -6.16 16.38
CA TRP A 42 -9.77 -7.22 15.43
C TRP A 42 -10.78 -6.81 14.36
N LEU A 43 -11.91 -6.21 14.75
CA LEU A 43 -12.95 -5.77 13.79
C LEU A 43 -12.38 -4.77 12.76
N PRO A 44 -11.88 -3.59 13.16
CA PRO A 44 -11.36 -2.63 12.20
C PRO A 44 -10.12 -3.15 11.47
N GLY A 45 -9.30 -3.99 12.11
CA GLY A 45 -8.15 -4.64 11.48
C GLY A 45 -8.54 -5.57 10.33
N LEU A 46 -9.60 -6.38 10.49
CA LEU A 46 -10.12 -7.23 9.43
C LEU A 46 -10.71 -6.42 8.27
N PHE A 47 -11.54 -5.41 8.56
CA PHE A 47 -12.07 -4.55 7.49
C PHE A 47 -10.96 -3.82 6.73
N LEU A 48 -9.97 -3.28 7.44
CA LEU A 48 -8.84 -2.58 6.84
C LEU A 48 -7.96 -3.50 6.00
N SER A 49 -7.63 -4.69 6.51
CA SER A 49 -6.81 -5.66 5.77
C SER A 49 -7.53 -6.19 4.53
N CYS A 50 -8.82 -6.53 4.62
CA CYS A 50 -9.63 -6.94 3.47
C CYS A 50 -9.70 -5.81 2.42
N GLY A 51 -10.04 -4.58 2.83
CA GLY A 51 -10.08 -3.43 1.93
C GLY A 51 -8.75 -3.14 1.26
N SER A 52 -7.65 -3.21 2.04
CA SER A 52 -6.29 -3.00 1.54
C SER A 52 -5.86 -4.09 0.56
N ALA A 53 -6.19 -5.36 0.83
CA ALA A 53 -5.87 -6.47 -0.06
C ALA A 53 -6.60 -6.34 -1.41
N ILE A 54 -7.91 -6.06 -1.37
CA ILE A 54 -8.72 -5.84 -2.59
C ILE A 54 -8.19 -4.63 -3.37
N GLY A 55 -7.99 -3.50 -2.69
CA GLY A 55 -7.47 -2.29 -3.32
C GLY A 55 -6.08 -2.47 -3.93
N SER A 56 -5.19 -3.18 -3.24
CA SER A 56 -3.85 -3.48 -3.74
C SER A 56 -3.89 -4.40 -4.97
N TRP A 57 -4.76 -5.42 -4.98
CA TRP A 57 -4.89 -6.33 -6.11
C TRP A 57 -5.45 -5.62 -7.35
N VAL A 58 -6.55 -4.87 -7.19
CA VAL A 58 -7.14 -4.09 -8.28
C VAL A 58 -6.16 -3.03 -8.80
N GLY A 59 -5.50 -2.29 -7.89
CA GLY A 59 -4.53 -1.26 -8.25
C GLY A 59 -3.33 -1.82 -9.01
N ALA A 60 -2.75 -2.93 -8.55
CA ALA A 60 -1.64 -3.60 -9.22
C ALA A 60 -2.06 -4.11 -10.61
N HIS A 61 -3.22 -4.74 -10.73
CA HIS A 61 -3.74 -5.25 -12.00
C HIS A 61 -4.00 -4.12 -13.00
N LEU A 62 -4.55 -2.99 -12.54
CA LEU A 62 -4.79 -1.82 -13.36
C LEU A 62 -3.47 -1.19 -13.83
N ALA A 63 -2.45 -1.16 -12.96
CA ALA A 63 -1.12 -0.64 -13.29
C ALA A 63 -0.43 -1.45 -14.40
N VAL A 64 -0.54 -2.78 -14.35
CA VAL A 64 0.02 -3.66 -15.38
C VAL A 64 -0.77 -3.55 -16.69
N LYS A 65 -2.11 -3.52 -16.64
CA LYS A 65 -2.96 -3.53 -17.86
C LYS A 65 -3.07 -2.20 -18.59
N LYS A 66 -3.26 -1.08 -17.88
CA LYS A 66 -3.59 0.23 -18.48
C LYS A 66 -2.42 1.21 -18.50
N GLY A 67 -1.26 0.79 -18.02
CA GLY A 67 -0.03 1.57 -18.02
C GLY A 67 0.04 2.67 -16.96
N ALA A 68 1.24 3.18 -16.73
CA ALA A 68 1.55 4.10 -15.63
C ALA A 68 0.80 5.44 -15.68
N LYS A 69 0.36 5.90 -16.87
CA LYS A 69 -0.30 7.20 -17.03
C LYS A 69 -1.68 7.26 -16.37
N LEU A 70 -2.47 6.19 -16.47
CA LEU A 70 -3.78 6.13 -15.82
C LEU A 70 -3.63 6.06 -14.29
N VAL A 71 -2.72 5.22 -13.81
CA VAL A 71 -2.44 5.10 -12.37
C VAL A 71 -1.99 6.43 -11.80
N ARG A 72 -1.13 7.15 -12.52
CA ARG A 72 -0.66 8.48 -12.11
C ARG A 72 -1.82 9.46 -11.96
N TRP A 73 -2.77 9.50 -12.89
CA TRP A 73 -3.95 10.36 -12.78
C TRP A 73 -4.86 9.99 -11.61
N LEU A 74 -5.10 8.69 -11.40
CA LEU A 74 -5.87 8.20 -10.24
C LEU A 74 -5.20 8.58 -8.91
N LEU A 75 -3.87 8.43 -8.83
CA LEU A 75 -3.10 8.83 -7.66
C LEU A 75 -3.23 10.34 -7.39
N VAL A 76 -3.09 11.18 -8.42
CA VAL A 76 -3.23 12.64 -8.27
C VAL A 76 -4.63 12.99 -7.75
N ILE A 77 -5.69 12.41 -8.32
CA ILE A 77 -7.07 12.64 -7.88
C ILE A 77 -7.24 12.21 -6.41
N ALA A 78 -6.77 11.01 -6.04
CA ALA A 78 -6.85 10.52 -4.67
C ALA A 78 -6.10 11.43 -3.67
N ILE A 79 -4.91 11.90 -4.03
CA ILE A 79 -4.12 12.81 -3.19
C ILE A 79 -4.84 14.14 -2.99
N VAL A 80 -5.42 14.70 -4.05
CA VAL A 80 -6.17 15.97 -3.97
C VAL A 80 -7.39 15.82 -3.08
N ILE A 81 -8.18 14.76 -3.25
CA ILE A 81 -9.35 14.49 -2.40
C ILE A 81 -8.93 14.32 -0.93
N PHE A 82 -7.87 13.53 -0.69
CA PHE A 82 -7.36 13.29 0.66
C PHE A 82 -6.86 14.58 1.32
N ALA A 83 -6.13 15.42 0.57
CA ALA A 83 -5.65 16.71 1.05
C ALA A 83 -6.81 17.65 1.41
N ILE A 84 -7.84 17.74 0.57
CA ILE A 84 -9.04 18.54 0.87
C ILE A 84 -9.73 18.01 2.12
N LYS A 85 -9.93 16.70 2.22
CA LYS A 85 -10.55 16.07 3.39
C LYS A 85 -9.76 16.38 4.67
N GLN A 86 -8.43 16.30 4.62
CA GLN A 86 -7.56 16.60 5.76
C GLN A 86 -7.63 18.07 6.18
N ILE A 87 -7.73 18.99 5.23
CA ILE A 87 -7.89 20.43 5.53
C ILE A 87 -9.23 20.70 6.20
N ILE A 88 -10.31 20.09 5.71
CA ILE A 88 -11.65 20.23 6.31
C ILE A 88 -11.66 19.65 7.72
N ASP A 89 -11.10 18.46 7.92
CA ASP A 89 -11.00 17.81 9.24
C ASP A 89 -10.17 18.64 10.23
N TRP A 90 -9.19 19.41 9.74
CA TRP A 90 -8.40 20.34 10.57
C TRP A 90 -9.13 21.64 10.91
N LEU A 91 -10.15 22.02 10.12
CA LEU A 91 -10.96 23.23 10.33
C LEU A 91 -12.16 23.00 11.28
N GLN A 92 -12.53 21.75 11.54
CA GLN A 92 -13.62 21.35 12.46
C GLN A 92 -13.09 21.06 13.87
#